data_AF-A0A9E2I512-F1
#
_entry.id   AF-A0A9E2I512-F1
#
_cell.length_a   1.000
_cell.length_b   1.000
_cell.length_c   1.000
_cell.angle_alpha   90.00
_cell.angle_beta   90.00
_cell.angle_gamma   90.00
#
_symmetry.space_group_name_H-M   'P 1'
#
loop_
_entity.id
_entity.type
_entity.pdbx_description
1 polymer ?
#
loop_
_entity_poly.entity_id
_entity_poly.type
_entity_poly.pdbx_seq_one_letter_code
_entity_poly.pdbx_strand_id
1 'polypeptide(L)'
;MPDETMHRSERLRILGYEPPDESDWVTGLHPMDDLLRGERLPHIWCQGCGLGTALTTFVGALQWLEKNKGWDLDKVAVVSGIGCTGRIAGYVRLDSFHTTHGRAIPFATGLKLANPDLKVIVLSGDGDIAGIGGNHLIHAARRNLEITVVCVNNFIYGMTGGQVGPTTPHEARAVTAQYGNFEYPFNLPYLAAASGASFVARWTVLHARQLEWTLRDALAHPGFSFVEVIAPCSTAYARWNPDGRGLDPEKLRRRGLETMKVYQKVGRTAHGTHPKDAHIKVDENGLITEIVEGEFLSDSRPYLKAAIDQRAVQAEKSWLAAKQSLDNRPQLPPRTDYVPRTEVRLGGFGGQGIISAGRIIGRAAAIYDKLEACFTQSYGPEARGGAAASQVVIASDPIHHPHPINITSMVIISQGAYDKYVPTLAPGGVLLIDDDLVILPDDHRTDITTYGISATKLAAQAGNNRAANTVVLGFWTAIVGLVSRDAMRQAVADSVPSKTVELNLKVFDIGYERGLELGHNA
;
A
#
# COMPACT_ATOMS: atom_id res chain seq x y z
N MET A 1 39.35 0.11 4.75
CA MET A 1 38.15 0.06 3.87
C MET A 1 38.28 1.24 2.92
N PRO A 2 38.10 1.07 1.60
CA PRO A 2 38.25 2.19 0.68
C PRO A 2 37.18 3.24 0.99
N ASP A 3 37.61 4.50 0.99
CA ASP A 3 36.81 5.68 1.33
C ASP A 3 35.58 5.78 0.40
N GLU A 4 34.39 5.95 0.99
CA GLU A 4 33.12 6.04 0.25
C GLU A 4 33.08 7.24 -0.71
N THR A 5 33.98 8.20 -0.55
CA THR A 5 34.11 9.38 -1.43
C THR A 5 34.92 9.13 -2.71
N MET A 6 35.59 7.98 -2.85
CA MET A 6 36.40 7.67 -4.05
C MET A 6 35.53 7.30 -5.26
N HIS A 7 35.84 7.90 -6.41
CA HIS A 7 35.17 7.61 -7.68
C HIS A 7 35.41 6.15 -8.10
N ARG A 8 34.44 5.51 -8.75
CA ARG A 8 34.47 4.09 -9.12
C ARG A 8 35.76 3.66 -9.85
N SER A 9 36.26 4.49 -10.76
CA SER A 9 37.50 4.26 -11.51
C SER A 9 38.74 4.17 -10.60
N GLU A 10 38.75 4.86 -9.46
CA GLU A 10 39.86 4.87 -8.51
C GLU A 10 39.83 3.64 -7.59
N ARG A 11 38.63 3.11 -7.29
CA ARG A 11 38.48 1.86 -6.52
C ARG A 11 39.00 0.64 -7.29
N LEU A 12 38.95 0.65 -8.61
CA LEU A 12 39.48 -0.43 -9.47
C LEU A 12 41.00 -0.60 -9.29
N ARG A 13 41.76 0.50 -9.18
CA ARG A 13 43.21 0.48 -8.96
C ARG A 13 43.58 -0.11 -7.60
N ILE A 14 42.80 0.17 -6.55
CA ILE A 14 43.05 -0.34 -5.19
C ILE A 14 42.88 -1.87 -5.10
N LEU A 15 42.03 -2.45 -5.97
CA LEU A 15 41.76 -3.90 -5.99
C LEU A 15 42.73 -4.69 -6.89
N GLY A 16 43.81 -4.07 -7.38
CA GLY A 16 44.87 -4.74 -8.14
C GLY A 16 44.63 -4.84 -9.65
N TYR A 17 43.79 -3.98 -10.23
CA TYR A 17 43.64 -3.86 -11.68
C TYR A 17 44.56 -2.76 -12.23
N GLU A 18 45.35 -3.09 -13.24
CA GLU A 18 46.21 -2.13 -13.97
C GLU A 18 45.36 -1.18 -14.83
N PRO A 19 45.72 0.12 -14.89
CA PRO A 19 45.03 1.09 -15.73
C PRO A 19 45.26 0.82 -17.24
N PRO A 20 44.30 1.20 -18.12
CA PRO A 20 44.32 0.89 -19.56
C PRO A 20 45.55 1.38 -20.33
N ASP A 21 46.21 2.39 -19.78
CA ASP A 21 47.36 3.12 -20.32
C ASP A 21 48.69 2.33 -20.21
N GLU A 22 48.73 1.22 -19.46
CA GLU A 22 49.94 0.43 -19.18
C GLU A 22 49.87 -1.05 -19.64
N SER A 23 48.74 -1.52 -20.20
CA SER A 23 48.55 -2.96 -20.48
C SER A 23 49.04 -3.42 -21.86
N ASP A 24 49.93 -4.41 -21.89
CA ASP A 24 50.41 -5.13 -23.08
C ASP A 24 49.51 -6.35 -23.37
N TRP A 25 49.09 -6.53 -24.62
CA TRP A 25 47.86 -7.28 -24.96
C TRP A 25 47.88 -8.80 -24.70
N VAL A 26 47.34 -9.25 -23.56
CA VAL A 26 46.60 -10.53 -23.35
C VAL A 26 45.41 -10.38 -22.39
N THR A 27 45.40 -9.36 -21.52
CA THR A 27 44.40 -9.15 -20.45
C THR A 27 43.87 -7.72 -20.39
N GLY A 28 43.55 -7.12 -21.54
CA GLY A 28 42.88 -5.81 -21.56
C GLY A 28 41.52 -5.89 -20.87
N LEU A 29 41.15 -4.86 -20.11
CA LEU A 29 39.80 -4.69 -19.55
C LEU A 29 38.80 -4.79 -20.72
N HIS A 30 37.99 -5.83 -20.74
CA HIS A 30 36.86 -5.89 -21.65
C HIS A 30 36.00 -4.63 -21.41
N PRO A 31 35.45 -3.96 -22.44
CA PRO A 31 34.74 -2.69 -22.24
C PRO A 31 33.58 -2.73 -21.23
N MET A 32 33.11 -3.93 -20.86
CA MET A 32 32.07 -4.14 -19.85
C MET A 32 32.59 -4.51 -18.46
N ASP A 33 33.90 -4.73 -18.29
CA ASP A 33 34.50 -5.14 -17.00
C ASP A 33 34.27 -4.11 -15.90
N ASP A 34 34.16 -2.83 -16.27
CA ASP A 34 33.78 -1.77 -15.34
C ASP A 34 32.49 -2.13 -14.58
N LEU A 35 31.50 -2.67 -15.29
CA LEU A 35 30.17 -3.05 -14.81
C LEU A 35 29.99 -4.52 -14.47
N LEU A 36 31.01 -5.34 -14.68
CA LEU A 36 30.98 -6.76 -14.36
C LEU A 36 31.82 -7.08 -13.11
N ARG A 37 31.37 -8.08 -12.37
CA ARG A 37 32.11 -8.68 -11.27
C ARG A 37 32.98 -9.80 -11.83
N GLY A 38 34.15 -9.44 -12.36
CA GLY A 38 35.13 -10.38 -12.92
C GLY A 38 35.48 -11.51 -11.93
N GLU A 39 35.51 -11.21 -10.64
CA GLU A 39 35.75 -12.17 -9.56
C GLU A 39 34.64 -13.24 -9.39
N ARG A 40 33.49 -13.06 -10.03
CA ARG A 40 32.38 -14.02 -10.07
C ARG A 40 32.20 -14.68 -11.43
N LEU A 41 33.13 -14.45 -12.36
CA LEU A 41 33.21 -15.14 -13.63
C LEU A 41 34.17 -16.34 -13.52
N PRO A 42 33.92 -17.44 -14.27
CA PRO A 42 32.85 -17.62 -15.25
C PRO A 42 31.45 -17.73 -14.61
N HIS A 43 30.43 -17.24 -15.31
CA HIS A 43 29.04 -17.36 -14.87
C HIS A 43 28.56 -18.83 -14.88
N ILE A 44 27.51 -19.14 -14.12
CA ILE A 44 26.97 -20.51 -14.04
C ILE A 44 26.12 -20.94 -15.25
N TRP A 45 25.83 -20.02 -16.18
CA TRP A 45 24.90 -20.29 -17.27
C TRP A 45 25.45 -21.29 -18.29
N CYS A 46 24.54 -22.09 -18.83
CA CYS A 46 24.86 -23.14 -19.78
C CYS A 46 25.36 -22.57 -21.12
N GLN A 47 26.20 -23.33 -21.81
CA GLN A 47 26.62 -22.97 -23.17
C GLN A 47 25.42 -22.94 -24.12
N GLY A 48 25.35 -21.89 -24.94
CA GLY A 48 24.21 -21.64 -25.83
C GLY A 48 22.98 -21.04 -25.14
N CYS A 49 23.06 -20.67 -23.87
CA CYS A 49 22.02 -19.91 -23.19
C CYS A 49 22.03 -18.43 -23.64
N GLY A 50 20.85 -17.83 -23.81
CA GLY A 50 20.73 -16.41 -24.20
C GLY A 50 20.99 -15.39 -23.09
N LEU A 51 21.20 -15.83 -21.84
CA LEU A 51 21.36 -14.93 -20.69
C LEU A 51 22.62 -14.05 -20.77
N GLY A 52 23.69 -14.54 -21.38
CA GLY A 52 24.89 -13.74 -21.62
C GLY A 52 24.61 -12.53 -22.52
N THR A 53 23.81 -12.72 -23.57
CA THR A 53 23.40 -11.65 -24.48
C THR A 53 22.44 -10.67 -23.82
N ALA A 54 21.49 -11.15 -23.02
CA ALA A 54 20.61 -10.29 -22.22
C ALA A 54 21.42 -9.43 -21.22
N LEU A 55 22.42 -10.01 -20.54
CA LEU A 55 23.33 -9.26 -19.66
C LEU A 55 24.16 -8.22 -20.44
N THR A 56 24.73 -8.62 -21.58
CA THR A 56 25.57 -7.76 -22.42
C THR A 56 24.80 -6.53 -22.92
N THR A 57 23.58 -6.74 -23.44
CA THR A 57 22.72 -5.64 -23.91
C THR A 57 22.24 -4.75 -22.77
N PHE A 58 21.97 -5.32 -21.59
CA PHE A 58 21.66 -4.54 -20.39
C PHE A 58 22.83 -3.64 -19.96
N VAL A 59 24.05 -4.19 -19.88
CA VAL A 59 25.25 -3.41 -19.55
C VAL A 59 25.52 -2.32 -20.58
N GLY A 60 25.42 -2.64 -21.88
CA GLY A 60 25.58 -1.66 -22.96
C GLY A 60 24.57 -0.52 -22.89
N ALA A 61 23.32 -0.80 -22.50
CA ALA A 61 22.30 0.23 -22.28
C ALA A 61 22.69 1.18 -21.13
N LEU A 62 23.17 0.65 -20.00
CA LEU A 62 23.63 1.46 -18.87
C LEU A 62 24.83 2.34 -19.21
N GLN A 63 25.85 1.79 -19.87
CA GLN A 63 27.04 2.56 -20.29
C GLN A 63 26.65 3.69 -21.26
N TRP A 64 25.71 3.42 -22.15
CA TRP A 64 25.21 4.45 -23.05
C TRP A 64 24.46 5.55 -22.30
N LEU A 65 23.62 5.19 -21.32
CA LEU A 65 22.87 6.15 -20.49
C LEU A 65 23.81 7.00 -19.62
N GLU A 66 24.85 6.42 -19.02
CA GLU A 66 25.88 7.15 -18.28
C GLU A 66 26.57 8.17 -19.20
N LYS A 67 27.11 7.71 -20.34
CA LYS A 67 27.87 8.55 -21.27
C LYS A 67 27.05 9.63 -21.97
N ASN A 68 25.78 9.36 -22.31
CA ASN A 68 24.99 10.23 -23.19
C ASN A 68 23.81 10.93 -22.50
N LYS A 69 23.37 10.45 -21.34
CA LYS A 69 22.25 11.00 -20.58
C LYS A 69 22.63 11.43 -19.16
N GLY A 70 23.92 11.34 -18.80
CA GLY A 70 24.42 11.76 -17.49
C GLY A 70 23.85 10.92 -16.35
N TRP A 71 23.53 9.64 -16.59
CA TRP A 71 23.14 8.74 -15.52
C TRP A 71 24.30 8.54 -14.55
N ASP A 72 24.03 8.75 -13.27
CA ASP A 72 24.92 8.33 -12.19
C ASP A 72 24.65 6.85 -11.89
N LEU A 73 25.62 5.99 -12.21
CA LEU A 73 25.49 4.54 -11.99
C LEU A 73 25.52 4.16 -10.50
N ASP A 74 25.98 5.02 -9.60
CA ASP A 74 25.86 4.83 -8.14
C ASP A 74 24.40 5.02 -7.66
N LYS A 75 23.52 5.54 -8.52
CA LYS A 75 22.05 5.59 -8.28
C LYS A 75 21.29 4.46 -8.96
N VAL A 76 21.96 3.49 -9.57
CA VAL A 76 21.31 2.35 -10.22
C VAL A 76 21.27 1.14 -9.30
N ALA A 77 20.07 0.65 -9.01
CA ALA A 77 19.84 -0.55 -8.22
C ALA A 77 19.24 -1.67 -9.08
N VAL A 78 19.89 -2.83 -9.10
CA VAL A 78 19.44 -4.03 -9.82
C VAL A 78 18.84 -5.02 -8.84
N VAL A 79 17.57 -5.35 -9.01
CA VAL A 79 16.84 -6.31 -8.18
C VAL A 79 16.52 -7.55 -9.00
N SER A 80 16.73 -8.73 -8.43
CA SER A 80 16.38 -9.98 -9.08
C SER A 80 15.69 -10.94 -8.12
N GLY A 81 14.91 -11.86 -8.68
CA GLY A 81 14.30 -12.97 -7.94
C GLY A 81 15.15 -14.22 -8.06
N ILE A 82 14.52 -15.39 -7.99
CA ILE A 82 15.22 -16.69 -8.03
C ILE A 82 15.09 -17.33 -9.42
N GLY A 83 16.21 -17.77 -9.98
CA GLY A 83 16.29 -18.48 -11.25
C GLY A 83 17.63 -18.27 -11.94
N CYS A 84 17.82 -18.86 -13.14
CA CYS A 84 19.05 -18.66 -13.92
C CYS A 84 19.28 -17.18 -14.21
N THR A 85 18.24 -16.47 -14.66
CA THR A 85 18.24 -15.01 -14.87
C THR A 85 18.51 -14.24 -13.58
N GLY A 86 17.99 -14.72 -12.45
CA GLY A 86 18.14 -14.07 -11.15
C GLY A 86 19.59 -13.86 -10.72
N ARG A 87 20.51 -14.70 -11.21
CA ARG A 87 21.95 -14.58 -10.94
C ARG A 87 22.60 -13.33 -11.52
N ILE A 88 21.95 -12.61 -12.44
CA ILE A 88 22.46 -11.36 -13.02
C ILE A 88 22.83 -10.34 -11.95
N ALA A 89 22.03 -10.19 -10.89
CA ALA A 89 22.37 -9.30 -9.77
C ALA A 89 23.74 -9.66 -9.14
N GLY A 90 24.10 -10.94 -9.15
CA GLY A 90 25.39 -11.39 -8.67
C GLY A 90 26.57 -11.08 -9.59
N TYR A 91 26.35 -10.74 -10.87
CA TYR A 91 27.39 -10.51 -11.88
C TYR A 91 27.61 -9.04 -12.22
N VAL A 92 26.68 -8.15 -11.87
CA VAL A 92 26.83 -6.71 -12.12
C VAL A 92 27.49 -6.00 -10.95
N ARG A 93 28.41 -5.09 -11.24
CA ARG A 93 29.10 -4.22 -10.27
C ARG A 93 28.29 -2.94 -10.04
N LEU A 94 27.09 -3.14 -9.48
CA LEU A 94 26.12 -2.12 -9.06
C LEU A 94 25.53 -2.54 -7.72
N ASP A 95 24.76 -1.65 -7.09
CA ASP A 95 23.91 -2.04 -5.96
C ASP A 95 22.89 -3.08 -6.41
N SER A 96 23.03 -4.28 -5.89
CA SER A 96 22.38 -5.47 -6.44
C SER A 96 21.74 -6.31 -5.35
N PHE A 97 20.45 -6.63 -5.50
CA PHE A 97 19.68 -7.40 -4.54
C PHE A 97 19.13 -8.68 -5.19
N HIS A 98 19.66 -9.83 -4.76
CA HIS A 98 19.14 -11.14 -5.14
C HIS A 98 18.16 -11.60 -4.06
N THR A 99 16.86 -11.45 -4.34
CA THR A 99 15.77 -11.57 -3.37
C THR A 99 15.11 -12.95 -3.40
N THR A 100 13.97 -13.11 -2.72
CA THR A 100 13.21 -14.36 -2.73
C THR A 100 12.37 -14.51 -4.01
N HIS A 101 11.99 -15.75 -4.32
CA HIS A 101 11.32 -16.09 -5.58
C HIS A 101 10.00 -15.32 -5.76
N GLY A 102 9.86 -14.63 -6.88
CA GLY A 102 8.73 -13.76 -7.24
C GLY A 102 8.54 -12.57 -6.32
N ARG A 103 9.59 -12.13 -5.61
CA ARG A 103 9.55 -10.96 -4.72
C ARG A 103 10.49 -9.82 -5.15
N ALA A 104 11.09 -9.93 -6.34
CA ALA A 104 11.91 -8.86 -6.90
C ALA A 104 11.12 -7.54 -7.09
N ILE A 105 9.91 -7.62 -7.67
CA ILE A 105 9.04 -6.45 -7.88
C ILE A 105 8.62 -5.75 -6.57
N PRO A 106 8.12 -6.45 -5.53
CA PRO A 106 7.77 -5.78 -4.28
C PRO A 106 9.01 -5.19 -3.57
N PHE A 107 10.17 -5.85 -3.63
CA PHE A 107 11.41 -5.30 -3.09
C PHE A 107 11.83 -4.02 -3.85
N ALA A 108 11.82 -4.06 -5.18
CA ALA A 108 12.08 -2.90 -6.03
C ALA A 108 11.11 -1.74 -5.78
N THR A 109 9.83 -2.05 -5.55
CA THR A 109 8.81 -1.06 -5.18
C THR A 109 9.17 -0.37 -3.87
N GLY A 110 9.60 -1.14 -2.86
CA GLY A 110 10.07 -0.59 -1.58
C GLY A 110 11.27 0.33 -1.76
N LEU A 111 12.29 -0.09 -2.51
CA LEU A 111 13.47 0.73 -2.81
C LEU A 111 13.10 2.06 -3.45
N LYS A 112 12.28 2.03 -4.52
CA LYS A 112 11.90 3.24 -5.26
C LYS A 112 11.01 4.19 -4.44
N LEU A 113 10.18 3.66 -3.53
CA LEU A 113 9.39 4.50 -2.62
C LEU A 113 10.23 5.10 -1.49
N ALA A 114 11.21 4.36 -0.98
CA ALA A 114 12.11 4.83 0.08
C ALA A 114 13.10 5.87 -0.44
N ASN A 115 13.62 5.70 -1.66
CA ASN A 115 14.50 6.65 -2.32
C ASN A 115 14.06 6.88 -3.78
N PRO A 116 13.24 7.92 -4.03
CA PRO A 116 12.70 8.23 -5.35
C PRO A 116 13.76 8.54 -6.42
N ASP A 117 14.98 8.92 -6.03
CA ASP A 117 16.05 9.28 -6.96
C ASP A 117 16.73 8.05 -7.58
N LEU A 118 16.58 6.87 -6.96
CA LEU A 118 17.17 5.64 -7.47
C LEU A 118 16.54 5.20 -8.80
N LYS A 119 17.38 4.71 -9.70
CA LYS A 119 16.99 4.02 -10.93
C LYS A 119 16.91 2.53 -10.63
N VAL A 120 15.69 2.05 -10.36
CA VAL A 120 15.44 0.69 -9.90
C VAL A 120 15.01 -0.21 -11.05
N ILE A 121 15.78 -1.27 -11.27
CA ILE A 121 15.65 -2.17 -12.42
C ILE A 121 15.49 -3.60 -11.92
N VAL A 122 14.44 -4.28 -12.38
CA VAL A 122 14.19 -5.68 -12.09
C VAL A 122 14.64 -6.53 -13.29
N LEU A 123 15.59 -7.43 -13.11
CA LEU A 123 15.97 -8.43 -14.12
C LEU A 123 15.71 -9.84 -13.56
N SER A 124 14.74 -10.57 -14.12
CA SER A 124 14.40 -11.92 -13.65
C SER A 124 13.74 -12.76 -14.74
N GLY A 125 13.49 -14.04 -14.44
CA GLY A 125 12.91 -15.00 -15.38
C GLY A 125 11.39 -14.91 -15.47
N ASP A 126 10.81 -15.42 -16.57
CA ASP A 126 9.36 -15.46 -16.80
C ASP A 126 8.58 -16.13 -15.68
N GLY A 127 9.04 -17.26 -15.16
CA GLY A 127 8.36 -17.93 -14.07
C GLY A 127 8.49 -17.22 -12.70
N ASP A 128 9.56 -16.45 -12.49
CA ASP A 128 9.70 -15.60 -11.31
C ASP A 128 8.78 -14.38 -11.39
N ILE A 129 8.70 -13.73 -12.55
CA ILE A 129 7.93 -12.50 -12.78
C ILE A 129 6.43 -12.76 -12.98
N ALA A 130 6.08 -13.71 -13.84
CA ALA A 130 4.70 -13.98 -14.26
C ALA A 130 4.09 -15.24 -13.61
N GLY A 131 4.90 -16.07 -12.97
CA GLY A 131 4.43 -17.21 -12.18
C GLY A 131 4.11 -16.77 -10.74
N ILE A 132 4.96 -17.14 -9.78
CA ILE A 132 4.77 -16.78 -8.37
C ILE A 132 4.83 -15.26 -8.09
N GLY A 133 5.43 -14.48 -9.01
CA GLY A 133 5.46 -13.02 -8.98
C GLY A 133 4.28 -12.33 -9.68
N GLY A 134 3.39 -13.06 -10.35
CA GLY A 134 2.41 -12.49 -11.30
C GLY A 134 1.50 -11.41 -10.71
N ASN A 135 1.01 -11.60 -9.47
CA ASN A 135 0.17 -10.59 -8.82
C ASN A 135 0.93 -9.29 -8.52
N HIS A 136 2.24 -9.37 -8.25
CA HIS A 136 3.07 -8.19 -8.04
C HIS A 136 3.33 -7.43 -9.33
N LEU A 137 3.51 -8.15 -10.45
CA LEU A 137 3.61 -7.55 -11.78
C LEU A 137 2.37 -6.71 -12.10
N ILE A 138 1.17 -7.29 -11.94
CA ILE A 138 -0.10 -6.62 -12.23
C ILE A 138 -0.24 -5.34 -11.40
N HIS A 139 0.04 -5.41 -10.10
CA HIS A 139 -0.10 -4.24 -9.23
C HIS A 139 1.03 -3.20 -9.39
N ALA A 140 2.23 -3.59 -9.80
CA ALA A 140 3.30 -2.65 -10.12
C ALA A 140 2.98 -1.87 -11.39
N ALA A 141 2.53 -2.56 -12.43
CA ALA A 141 2.04 -1.94 -13.67
C ALA A 141 0.88 -0.97 -13.38
N ARG A 142 -0.12 -1.39 -12.59
CA ARG A 142 -1.27 -0.54 -12.22
C ARG A 142 -0.87 0.73 -11.47
N ARG A 143 0.14 0.64 -10.61
CA ARG A 143 0.67 1.80 -9.87
C ARG A 143 1.49 2.72 -10.76
N ASN A 144 1.96 2.22 -11.90
CA ASN A 144 2.83 2.94 -12.83
C ASN A 144 4.03 3.60 -12.12
N LEU A 145 4.63 2.91 -11.14
CA LEU A 145 5.83 3.40 -10.46
C LEU A 145 7.03 3.33 -11.41
N GLU A 146 7.93 4.32 -11.36
CA GLU A 146 9.15 4.39 -12.20
C GLU A 146 10.16 3.28 -11.83
N ILE A 147 9.83 2.06 -12.26
CA ILE A 147 10.68 0.86 -12.20
C ILE A 147 10.57 0.14 -13.54
N THR A 148 11.69 -0.43 -13.99
CA THR A 148 11.74 -1.19 -15.25
C THR A 148 11.87 -2.68 -14.95
N VAL A 149 10.95 -3.49 -15.47
CA VAL A 149 11.01 -4.96 -15.39
C VAL A 149 11.47 -5.51 -16.72
N VAL A 150 12.65 -6.13 -16.73
CA VAL A 150 13.17 -6.91 -17.85
C VAL A 150 12.98 -8.39 -17.53
N CYS A 151 12.00 -8.99 -18.19
CA CYS A 151 11.61 -10.37 -18.01
C CYS A 151 12.29 -11.23 -19.08
N VAL A 152 13.27 -12.04 -18.69
CA VAL A 152 13.89 -12.99 -19.64
C VAL A 152 13.04 -14.25 -19.70
N ASN A 153 12.30 -14.40 -20.79
CA ASN A 153 11.44 -15.53 -21.07
C ASN A 153 12.20 -16.58 -21.88
N ASN A 154 12.38 -17.75 -21.29
CA ASN A 154 12.99 -18.92 -21.94
C ASN A 154 12.04 -20.13 -21.98
N PHE A 155 10.75 -19.87 -21.78
CA PHE A 155 9.64 -20.81 -21.83
C PHE A 155 9.66 -21.95 -20.81
N ILE A 156 10.52 -21.91 -19.78
CA ILE A 156 10.67 -23.02 -18.85
C ILE A 156 11.32 -22.65 -17.51
N TYR A 157 11.02 -23.37 -16.44
CA TYR A 157 11.81 -23.28 -15.21
C TYR A 157 13.16 -24.00 -15.34
N GLY A 158 14.15 -23.31 -15.90
CA GLY A 158 15.46 -23.89 -16.19
C GLY A 158 16.26 -24.33 -14.95
N MET A 159 16.33 -23.49 -13.91
CA MET A 159 17.17 -23.75 -12.73
C MET A 159 16.69 -24.93 -11.88
N THR A 160 15.39 -25.19 -11.88
CA THR A 160 14.75 -26.24 -11.06
C THR A 160 14.65 -27.57 -11.79
N GLY A 161 15.14 -27.68 -13.03
CA GLY A 161 15.20 -28.93 -13.77
C GLY A 161 14.29 -29.03 -14.99
N GLY A 162 13.60 -27.95 -15.38
CA GLY A 162 12.85 -27.88 -16.65
C GLY A 162 11.36 -28.19 -16.52
N GLN A 163 10.70 -27.64 -15.51
CA GLN A 163 9.25 -27.71 -15.32
C GLN A 163 8.52 -26.67 -16.19
N VAL A 164 7.24 -26.91 -16.45
CA VAL A 164 6.36 -25.94 -17.11
C VAL A 164 6.33 -24.61 -16.36
N GLY A 165 6.39 -23.51 -17.09
CA GLY A 165 6.24 -22.15 -16.61
C GLY A 165 5.01 -21.46 -17.22
N PRO A 166 4.70 -20.24 -16.77
CA PRO A 166 3.52 -19.47 -17.21
C PRO A 166 3.52 -19.10 -18.70
N THR A 167 4.67 -19.22 -19.37
CA THR A 167 4.85 -18.89 -20.78
C THR A 167 5.16 -20.11 -21.64
N THR A 168 5.27 -21.31 -21.05
CA THR A 168 5.53 -22.54 -21.80
C THR A 168 4.45 -22.71 -22.87
N PRO A 169 4.81 -22.81 -24.17
CA PRO A 169 3.85 -23.01 -25.25
C PRO A 169 2.87 -24.15 -24.97
N HIS A 170 1.62 -24.00 -25.40
CA HIS A 170 0.66 -25.10 -25.40
C HIS A 170 1.24 -26.26 -26.21
N GLU A 171 0.99 -27.52 -25.80
CA GLU A 171 1.54 -28.75 -26.38
C GLU A 171 3.07 -28.94 -26.26
N ALA A 172 3.84 -27.91 -25.83
CA ALA A 172 5.27 -28.08 -25.58
C ALA A 172 5.55 -29.01 -24.41
N ARG A 173 6.63 -29.79 -24.53
CA ARG A 173 7.03 -30.80 -23.55
C ARG A 173 7.97 -30.20 -22.51
N ALA A 174 7.80 -30.65 -21.27
CA ALA A 174 8.65 -30.31 -20.13
C ALA A 174 8.77 -31.53 -19.20
N VAL A 175 9.62 -31.46 -18.17
CA VAL A 175 9.77 -32.57 -17.20
C VAL A 175 8.46 -32.91 -16.50
N THR A 176 7.65 -31.89 -16.18
CA THR A 176 6.33 -32.05 -15.55
C THR A 176 5.18 -32.14 -16.56
N ALA A 177 5.46 -32.03 -17.85
CA ALA A 177 4.47 -32.11 -18.93
C ALA A 177 5.05 -32.95 -20.08
N GLN A 178 5.28 -34.24 -19.81
CA GLN A 178 5.95 -35.13 -20.76
C GLN A 178 5.11 -35.45 -21.99
N TYR A 179 3.80 -35.25 -21.91
CA TYR A 179 2.82 -35.47 -22.97
C TYR A 179 2.35 -34.18 -23.64
N GLY A 180 3.00 -33.05 -23.34
CA GLY A 180 2.59 -31.72 -23.80
C GLY A 180 1.97 -30.90 -22.68
N ASN A 181 2.16 -29.58 -22.75
CA ASN A 181 1.59 -28.62 -21.82
C ASN A 181 0.12 -28.36 -22.18
N PHE A 182 -0.79 -28.76 -21.30
CA PHE A 182 -2.23 -28.62 -21.54
C PHE A 182 -2.76 -27.21 -21.21
N GLU A 183 -1.97 -26.36 -20.56
CA GLU A 183 -2.34 -24.97 -20.25
C GLU A 183 -1.97 -24.02 -21.39
N TYR A 184 -2.74 -22.94 -21.54
CA TYR A 184 -2.43 -21.88 -22.50
C TYR A 184 -1.48 -20.85 -21.86
N PRO A 185 -0.40 -20.44 -22.55
CA PRO A 185 0.58 -19.51 -21.99
C PRO A 185 0.04 -18.09 -21.92
N PHE A 186 0.55 -17.30 -20.96
CA PHE A 186 0.28 -15.88 -20.91
C PHE A 186 0.91 -15.12 -22.09
N ASN A 187 0.17 -14.17 -22.65
CA ASN A 187 0.74 -13.09 -23.47
C ASN A 187 1.30 -12.00 -22.52
N LEU A 188 2.60 -12.05 -22.20
CA LEU A 188 3.19 -11.12 -21.22
C LEU A 188 3.10 -9.63 -21.60
N PRO A 189 3.34 -9.22 -22.87
CA PRO A 189 3.14 -7.84 -23.31
C PRO A 189 1.71 -7.37 -23.08
N TYR A 190 0.73 -8.20 -23.42
CA TYR A 190 -0.66 -7.87 -23.18
C TYR A 190 -1.01 -7.83 -21.69
N LEU A 191 -0.51 -8.78 -20.90
CA LEU A 191 -0.71 -8.81 -19.45
C LEU A 191 -0.19 -7.52 -18.81
N ALA A 192 1.02 -7.08 -19.16
CA ALA A 192 1.61 -5.84 -18.65
C ALA A 192 0.81 -4.61 -19.10
N ALA A 193 0.50 -4.50 -20.40
CA ALA A 193 -0.26 -3.38 -20.96
C ALA A 193 -1.67 -3.26 -20.35
N ALA A 194 -2.41 -4.38 -20.29
CA ALA A 194 -3.75 -4.44 -19.70
C ALA A 194 -3.74 -4.15 -18.19
N SER A 195 -2.63 -4.45 -17.51
CA SER A 195 -2.45 -4.12 -16.09
C SER A 195 -2.10 -2.66 -15.82
N GLY A 196 -1.81 -1.88 -16.86
CA GLY A 196 -1.55 -0.44 -16.73
C GLY A 196 -0.11 0.00 -17.01
N ALA A 197 0.78 -0.89 -17.45
CA ALA A 197 2.14 -0.51 -17.86
C ALA A 197 2.11 0.62 -18.91
N SER A 198 3.06 1.54 -18.82
CA SER A 198 3.13 2.70 -19.71
C SER A 198 4.17 2.52 -20.81
N PHE A 199 5.11 1.59 -20.65
CA PHE A 199 6.04 1.16 -21.70
C PHE A 199 6.05 -0.37 -21.80
N VAL A 200 5.90 -0.93 -23.01
CA VAL A 200 5.90 -2.38 -23.25
C VAL A 200 6.62 -2.71 -24.56
N ALA A 201 7.60 -3.62 -24.50
CA ALA A 201 8.31 -4.12 -25.66
C ALA A 201 8.69 -5.61 -25.54
N ARG A 202 8.97 -6.26 -26.67
CA ARG A 202 9.56 -7.61 -26.73
C ARG A 202 10.65 -7.69 -27.78
N TRP A 203 11.75 -8.35 -27.45
CA TRP A 203 12.78 -8.75 -28.41
C TRP A 203 13.32 -10.15 -28.11
N THR A 204 13.69 -10.91 -29.13
CA THR A 204 14.59 -12.05 -28.94
C THR A 204 16.02 -11.57 -28.74
N VAL A 205 16.86 -12.38 -28.08
CA VAL A 205 18.29 -12.09 -27.93
C VAL A 205 19.07 -12.07 -29.25
N LEU A 206 18.46 -12.46 -30.38
CA LEU A 206 19.04 -12.27 -31.72
C LEU A 206 19.16 -10.79 -32.09
N HIS A 207 18.19 -9.99 -31.68
CA HIS A 207 18.09 -8.57 -31.98
C HIS A 207 18.85 -7.74 -30.94
N ALA A 208 20.10 -8.13 -30.65
CA ALA A 208 20.88 -7.57 -29.54
C ALA A 208 20.95 -6.03 -29.57
N ARG A 209 21.11 -5.44 -30.76
CA ARG A 209 21.19 -3.98 -30.92
C ARG A 209 19.85 -3.30 -30.66
N GLN A 210 18.76 -3.84 -31.19
CA GLN A 210 17.41 -3.31 -30.97
C GLN A 210 16.99 -3.49 -29.51
N LEU A 211 17.32 -4.63 -28.90
CA LEU A 211 17.10 -4.88 -27.47
C LEU A 211 17.85 -3.85 -26.62
N GLU A 212 19.14 -3.61 -26.89
CA GLU A 212 19.91 -2.59 -26.17
C GLU A 212 19.28 -1.19 -26.33
N TRP A 213 18.84 -0.82 -27.54
CA TRP A 213 18.16 0.45 -27.78
C TRP A 213 16.86 0.58 -26.99
N THR A 214 15.99 -0.42 -27.09
CA THR A 214 14.75 -0.46 -26.33
C THR A 214 14.99 -0.45 -24.82
N LEU A 215 16.05 -1.09 -24.32
CA LEU A 215 16.40 -1.01 -22.90
C LEU A 215 16.77 0.42 -22.49
N ARG A 216 17.50 1.19 -23.32
CA ARG A 216 17.79 2.61 -23.04
C ARG A 216 16.49 3.42 -22.87
N ASP A 217 15.54 3.20 -23.77
CA ASP A 217 14.26 3.91 -23.76
C ASP A 217 13.39 3.48 -22.56
N ALA A 218 13.28 2.17 -22.32
CA ALA A 218 12.51 1.61 -21.20
C ALA A 218 13.04 2.03 -19.82
N LEU A 219 14.35 2.19 -19.69
CA LEU A 219 15.03 2.64 -18.47
C LEU A 219 14.87 4.14 -18.21
N ALA A 220 14.77 4.93 -19.28
CA ALA A 220 14.57 6.39 -19.20
C ALA A 220 13.09 6.80 -19.12
N HIS A 221 12.17 5.87 -19.38
CA HIS A 221 10.73 6.14 -19.43
C HIS A 221 10.16 6.54 -18.05
N PRO A 222 9.39 7.65 -17.97
CA PRO A 222 8.76 8.08 -16.72
C PRO A 222 7.51 7.23 -16.42
N GLY A 223 7.72 6.07 -15.82
CA GLY A 223 6.64 5.15 -15.41
C GLY A 223 7.09 3.70 -15.32
N PHE A 224 6.12 2.80 -15.18
CA PHE A 224 6.39 1.37 -15.16
C PHE A 224 6.64 0.85 -16.58
N SER A 225 7.84 0.30 -16.79
CA SER A 225 8.28 -0.27 -18.06
C SER A 225 8.39 -1.78 -17.99
N PHE A 226 7.91 -2.48 -19.01
CA PHE A 226 8.04 -3.93 -19.14
C PHE A 226 8.71 -4.30 -20.47
N VAL A 227 9.84 -4.99 -20.39
CA VAL A 227 10.56 -5.52 -21.57
C VAL A 227 10.65 -7.03 -21.46
N GLU A 228 10.01 -7.74 -22.38
CA GLU A 228 10.16 -9.19 -22.50
C GLU A 228 11.35 -9.52 -23.42
N VAL A 229 12.28 -10.34 -22.92
CA VAL A 229 13.44 -10.80 -23.67
C VAL A 229 13.32 -12.30 -23.91
N ILE A 230 13.06 -12.71 -25.15
CA ILE A 230 12.98 -14.13 -25.51
C ILE A 230 14.40 -14.69 -25.67
N ALA A 231 14.73 -15.73 -24.89
CA ALA A 231 16.06 -16.32 -24.85
C ALA A 231 16.01 -17.86 -24.93
N PRO A 232 16.93 -18.53 -25.66
CA PRO A 232 16.97 -19.99 -25.69
C PRO A 232 17.41 -20.59 -24.34
N CYS A 233 16.74 -21.66 -23.92
CA CYS A 233 17.19 -22.56 -22.86
C CYS A 233 17.69 -23.89 -23.45
N SER A 234 19.01 -24.01 -23.65
CA SER A 234 19.64 -25.13 -24.35
C SER A 234 19.54 -26.47 -23.63
N THR A 235 19.49 -26.47 -22.30
CA THR A 235 19.55 -27.67 -21.46
C THR A 235 18.18 -28.22 -21.06
N ALA A 236 17.19 -27.34 -20.85
CA ALA A 236 15.85 -27.72 -20.41
C ALA A 236 14.84 -27.63 -21.55
N TYR A 237 14.47 -26.43 -22.03
CA TYR A 237 13.41 -26.29 -23.03
C TYR A 237 13.74 -26.98 -24.37
N ALA A 238 14.90 -26.66 -24.95
CA ALA A 238 15.34 -27.21 -26.23
C ALA A 238 15.58 -28.73 -26.20
N ARG A 239 15.78 -29.32 -25.02
CA ARG A 239 15.97 -30.77 -24.86
C ARG A 239 14.70 -31.57 -25.18
N TRP A 240 13.55 -31.03 -24.82
CA TRP A 240 12.26 -31.74 -24.92
C TRP A 240 11.46 -31.38 -26.18
N ASN A 241 11.71 -30.18 -26.72
CA ASN A 241 10.89 -29.58 -27.77
C ASN A 241 11.52 -29.68 -29.17
N PRO A 242 10.70 -29.78 -30.23
CA PRO A 242 11.19 -29.94 -31.60
C PRO A 242 12.16 -28.84 -32.06
N ASP A 243 11.99 -27.61 -31.57
CA ASP A 243 12.87 -26.45 -31.85
C ASP A 243 14.35 -26.69 -31.54
N GLY A 244 14.66 -27.67 -30.70
CA GLY A 244 16.02 -28.07 -30.33
C GLY A 244 16.41 -29.48 -30.79
N ARG A 245 15.56 -30.19 -31.53
CA ARG A 245 15.84 -31.55 -32.03
C ARG A 245 16.73 -31.49 -33.28
N GLY A 246 17.82 -32.24 -33.24
CA GLY A 246 18.72 -32.41 -34.39
C GLY A 246 20.18 -32.72 -34.05
N LEU A 247 20.61 -32.66 -32.78
CA LEU A 247 22.04 -32.78 -32.43
C LEU A 247 22.26 -33.64 -31.18
N ASP A 248 23.20 -34.59 -31.37
CA ASP A 248 23.98 -35.39 -30.41
C ASP A 248 23.72 -35.05 -28.92
N PRO A 249 23.27 -36.02 -28.09
CA PRO A 249 23.08 -35.86 -26.65
C PRO A 249 24.27 -35.23 -25.90
N GLU A 250 25.49 -35.37 -26.44
CA GLU A 250 26.73 -34.85 -25.86
C GLU A 250 27.10 -33.42 -26.35
N LYS A 251 26.43 -32.89 -27.38
CA LYS A 251 26.74 -31.56 -27.98
C LYS A 251 25.69 -30.50 -27.65
N LEU A 252 25.42 -30.33 -26.35
CA LEU A 252 24.47 -29.34 -25.79
C LEU A 252 24.66 -27.92 -26.34
N ARG A 253 25.91 -27.53 -26.69
CA ARG A 253 26.25 -26.22 -27.26
C ARG A 253 25.44 -25.87 -28.51
N ARG A 254 25.12 -26.86 -29.34
CA ARG A 254 24.45 -26.59 -30.62
C ARG A 254 22.95 -26.37 -30.48
N ARG A 255 22.31 -26.89 -29.42
CA ARG A 255 20.85 -26.74 -29.22
C ARG A 255 20.42 -25.29 -29.10
N GLY A 256 21.16 -24.47 -28.36
CA GLY A 256 20.89 -23.04 -28.25
C GLY A 256 20.94 -22.33 -29.60
N LEU A 257 21.93 -22.67 -30.44
CA LEU A 257 22.06 -22.12 -31.79
C LEU A 257 20.92 -22.57 -32.71
N GLU A 258 20.50 -23.83 -32.67
CA GLU A 258 19.37 -24.30 -33.49
C GLU A 258 18.06 -23.63 -33.08
N THR A 259 17.79 -23.50 -31.78
CA THR A 259 16.63 -22.76 -31.28
C THR A 259 16.66 -21.30 -31.73
N MET A 260 17.84 -20.66 -31.72
CA MET A 260 18.02 -19.31 -32.25
C MET A 260 17.74 -19.22 -33.76
N LYS A 261 18.14 -20.21 -34.56
CA LYS A 261 17.79 -20.26 -35.99
C LYS A 261 16.28 -20.39 -36.21
N VAL A 262 15.58 -21.12 -35.33
CA VAL A 262 14.11 -21.18 -35.36
C VAL A 262 13.54 -19.79 -35.06
N TYR A 263 13.96 -19.15 -33.97
CA TYR A 263 13.51 -17.79 -33.61
C TYR A 263 13.76 -16.78 -34.73
N GLN A 264 14.88 -16.88 -35.45
CA GLN A 264 15.17 -16.03 -36.60
C GLN A 264 14.17 -16.22 -37.75
N LYS A 265 13.73 -17.46 -38.00
CA LYS A 265 12.78 -17.78 -39.08
C LYS A 265 11.35 -17.36 -38.77
N VAL A 266 10.95 -17.47 -37.50
CA VAL A 266 9.58 -17.21 -37.03
C VAL A 266 9.41 -15.80 -36.46
N GLY A 267 10.51 -15.10 -36.22
CA GLY A 267 10.53 -13.72 -35.74
C GLY A 267 9.96 -12.76 -36.79
N ARG A 268 9.05 -11.89 -36.35
CA ARG A 268 8.47 -10.83 -37.16
C ARG A 268 8.55 -9.52 -36.39
N THR A 269 9.38 -8.61 -36.86
CA THR A 269 9.45 -7.25 -36.31
C THR A 269 8.22 -6.44 -36.73
N ALA A 270 7.42 -5.97 -35.77
CA ALA A 270 6.23 -5.16 -35.99
C ALA A 270 5.98 -4.20 -34.81
N HIS A 271 6.55 -3.01 -34.88
CA HIS A 271 6.30 -1.92 -33.93
C HIS A 271 4.84 -1.46 -33.96
N GLY A 272 4.33 -0.97 -32.84
CA GLY A 272 2.95 -0.46 -32.72
C GLY A 272 1.87 -1.53 -32.84
N THR A 273 2.24 -2.81 -32.94
CA THR A 273 1.29 -3.92 -32.81
C THR A 273 0.59 -3.82 -31.47
N HIS A 274 -0.73 -3.85 -31.48
CA HIS A 274 -1.49 -3.83 -30.23
C HIS A 274 -1.06 -5.04 -29.36
N PRO A 275 -0.72 -4.86 -28.07
CA PRO A 275 -0.14 -5.93 -27.25
C PRO A 275 -0.93 -7.25 -27.24
N LYS A 276 -2.27 -7.19 -27.32
CA LYS A 276 -3.15 -8.38 -27.44
C LYS A 276 -2.79 -9.29 -28.62
N ASP A 277 -2.36 -8.69 -29.73
CA ASP A 277 -2.07 -9.35 -31.01
C ASP A 277 -0.59 -9.80 -31.08
N ALA A 278 0.22 -9.46 -30.07
CA ALA A 278 1.60 -9.91 -29.90
C ALA A 278 1.70 -11.25 -29.13
N HIS A 279 0.67 -12.09 -29.13
CA HIS A 279 0.78 -13.44 -28.55
C HIS A 279 1.75 -14.29 -29.38
N ILE A 280 2.50 -15.18 -28.72
CA ILE A 280 3.39 -16.12 -29.41
C ILE A 280 2.52 -17.21 -30.03
N LYS A 281 2.61 -17.39 -31.34
CA LYS A 281 1.80 -18.40 -32.05
C LYS A 281 2.49 -19.74 -32.04
N VAL A 282 1.70 -20.79 -31.90
CA VAL A 282 2.16 -22.18 -31.82
C VAL A 282 1.31 -23.05 -32.74
N ASP A 283 1.88 -24.13 -33.27
CA ASP A 283 1.12 -25.15 -34.00
C ASP A 283 0.52 -26.21 -33.06
N GLU A 284 -0.16 -27.21 -33.63
CA GLU A 284 -0.78 -28.32 -32.90
C GLU A 284 0.21 -29.23 -32.15
N ASN A 285 1.52 -29.10 -32.39
CA ASN A 285 2.58 -29.85 -31.73
C ASN A 285 3.37 -28.98 -30.74
N GLY A 286 2.92 -27.75 -30.50
CA GLY A 286 3.58 -26.80 -29.61
C GLY A 286 4.86 -26.18 -30.18
N LEU A 287 5.08 -26.29 -31.49
CA LEU A 287 6.17 -25.61 -32.19
C LEU A 287 5.83 -24.12 -32.31
N ILE A 288 6.79 -23.25 -31.98
CA ILE A 288 6.59 -21.81 -32.15
C ILE A 288 6.60 -21.47 -33.65
N THR A 289 5.54 -20.83 -34.12
CA THR A 289 5.35 -20.44 -35.54
C THR A 289 5.46 -18.95 -35.79
N GLU A 290 5.26 -18.11 -34.78
CA GLU A 290 5.48 -16.66 -34.90
C GLU A 290 5.87 -16.05 -33.54
N ILE A 291 6.90 -15.20 -33.57
CA ILE A 291 7.27 -14.31 -32.45
C ILE A 291 7.18 -12.87 -32.95
N VAL A 292 6.18 -12.13 -32.50
CA VAL A 292 6.09 -10.69 -32.79
C VAL A 292 7.06 -9.94 -31.90
N GLU A 293 7.97 -9.17 -32.50
CA GLU A 293 9.02 -8.40 -31.84
C GLU A 293 8.87 -6.91 -32.12
N GLY A 294 9.20 -6.07 -31.14
CA GLY A 294 9.12 -4.63 -31.27
C GLY A 294 8.70 -3.94 -29.98
N GLU A 295 8.55 -2.63 -30.10
CA GLU A 295 7.90 -1.79 -29.10
C GLU A 295 6.39 -1.74 -29.39
N PHE A 296 5.57 -2.05 -28.39
CA PHE A 296 4.11 -2.17 -28.52
C PHE A 296 3.36 -1.03 -27.85
N LEU A 297 3.95 -0.41 -26.82
CA LEU A 297 3.34 0.66 -26.04
C LEU A 297 4.42 1.60 -25.51
N SER A 298 4.21 2.90 -25.65
CA SER A 298 5.01 3.95 -25.01
C SER A 298 4.11 5.18 -24.78
N ASP A 299 3.34 5.14 -23.70
CA ASP A 299 2.40 6.19 -23.30
C ASP A 299 2.96 6.97 -22.11
N SER A 300 2.68 8.28 -22.04
CA SER A 300 2.81 9.02 -20.78
C SER A 300 1.59 8.78 -19.90
N ARG A 301 1.80 8.38 -18.64
CA ARG A 301 0.73 8.17 -17.66
C ARG A 301 1.10 8.76 -16.31
N PRO A 302 0.14 9.24 -15.50
CA PRO A 302 0.41 9.62 -14.13
C PRO A 302 1.05 8.45 -13.36
N TYR A 303 2.17 8.71 -12.71
CA TYR A 303 2.89 7.72 -11.91
C TYR A 303 2.61 7.91 -10.43
N LEU A 304 2.70 6.84 -9.64
CA LEU A 304 2.33 6.83 -8.23
C LEU A 304 2.96 7.96 -7.41
N LYS A 305 4.23 8.28 -7.67
CA LYS A 305 4.95 9.32 -6.92
C LYS A 305 4.32 10.72 -7.10
N ALA A 306 3.91 11.08 -8.32
CA ALA A 306 3.19 12.34 -8.54
C ALA A 306 1.87 12.41 -7.76
N ALA A 307 1.13 11.30 -7.67
CA ALA A 307 -0.09 11.24 -6.87
C ALA A 307 0.18 11.33 -5.35
N ILE A 308 1.27 10.72 -4.87
CA ILE A 308 1.72 10.85 -3.47
C ILE A 308 2.06 12.30 -3.15
N ASP A 309 2.84 12.97 -4.02
CA ASP A 309 3.28 14.35 -3.80
C ASP A 309 2.10 15.31 -3.75
N GLN A 310 1.12 15.13 -4.63
CA GLN A 310 -0.12 15.91 -4.60
C GLN A 310 -0.89 15.73 -3.27
N ARG A 311 -0.95 14.51 -2.75
CA ARG A 311 -1.62 14.23 -1.46
C ARG A 311 -0.84 14.76 -0.27
N ALA A 312 0.48 14.76 -0.32
CA ALA A 312 1.33 15.33 0.73
C ALA A 312 1.04 16.83 0.90
N VAL A 313 0.97 17.59 -0.19
CA VAL A 313 0.63 19.03 -0.17
C VAL A 313 -0.76 19.28 0.45
N GLN A 314 -1.76 18.45 0.08
CA GLN A 314 -3.10 18.58 0.65
C GLN A 314 -3.14 18.23 2.15
N ALA A 315 -2.41 17.21 2.55
CA ALA A 315 -2.30 16.78 3.94
C ALA A 315 -1.63 17.87 4.79
N GLU A 316 -0.57 18.50 4.30
CA GLU A 316 0.13 19.59 4.98
C GLU A 316 -0.79 20.78 5.23
N LYS A 317 -1.58 21.21 4.24
CA LYS A 317 -2.59 22.26 4.42
C LYS A 317 -3.60 21.92 5.51
N SER A 318 -4.08 20.68 5.52
CA SER A 318 -5.05 20.20 6.52
C SER A 318 -4.44 20.16 7.92
N TRP A 319 -3.18 19.71 8.01
CA TRP A 319 -2.43 19.67 9.26
C TRP A 319 -2.16 21.07 9.81
N LEU A 320 -1.74 22.03 8.97
CA LEU A 320 -1.52 23.41 9.38
C LEU A 320 -2.79 24.07 9.92
N ALA A 321 -3.95 23.84 9.27
CA ALA A 321 -5.23 24.35 9.76
C ALA A 321 -5.63 23.72 11.11
N ALA A 322 -5.44 22.41 11.27
CA ALA A 322 -5.70 21.73 12.54
C ALA A 322 -4.75 22.21 13.65
N LYS A 323 -3.47 22.39 13.33
CA LYS A 323 -2.47 22.95 14.25
C LYS A 323 -2.83 24.35 14.68
N GLN A 324 -3.16 25.24 13.75
CA GLN A 324 -3.59 26.61 14.06
C GLN A 324 -4.84 26.61 14.97
N SER A 325 -5.80 25.72 14.73
CA SER A 325 -6.97 25.57 15.60
C SER A 325 -6.60 25.08 17.00
N LEU A 326 -5.61 24.20 17.13
CA LEU A 326 -5.12 23.73 18.42
C LEU A 326 -4.33 24.82 19.17
N ASP A 327 -3.55 25.61 18.44
CA ASP A 327 -2.75 26.70 19.00
C ASP A 327 -3.64 27.86 19.49
N ASN A 328 -4.71 28.18 18.76
CA ASN A 328 -5.65 29.25 19.09
C ASN A 328 -6.76 28.86 20.08
N ARG A 329 -6.78 27.61 20.57
CA ARG A 329 -7.87 27.14 21.42
C ARG A 329 -7.88 27.88 22.77
N PRO A 330 -9.06 28.17 23.34
CA PRO A 330 -9.16 28.73 24.67
C PRO A 330 -8.43 27.85 25.70
N GLN A 331 -7.61 28.48 26.54
CA GLN A 331 -6.98 27.81 27.69
C GLN A 331 -7.87 28.04 28.90
N LEU A 332 -8.46 26.97 29.41
CA LEU A 332 -9.19 26.99 30.67
C LEU A 332 -8.25 26.54 31.79
N PRO A 333 -8.41 27.08 33.02
CA PRO A 333 -7.65 26.59 34.16
C PRO A 333 -7.93 25.10 34.39
N PRO A 334 -6.91 24.31 34.76
CA PRO A 334 -7.12 22.90 35.06
C PRO A 334 -8.04 22.76 36.27
N ARG A 335 -8.86 21.71 36.26
CA ARG A 335 -9.67 21.36 37.42
C ARG A 335 -8.74 20.93 38.58
N THR A 336 -9.03 21.39 39.79
CA THR A 336 -8.17 21.16 40.96
C THR A 336 -8.75 20.18 41.98
N ASP A 337 -10.07 19.98 41.98
CA ASP A 337 -10.71 18.98 42.83
C ASP A 337 -10.51 17.56 42.26
N TYR A 338 -10.36 16.60 43.18
CA TYR A 338 -10.17 15.20 42.82
C TYR A 338 -11.49 14.56 42.37
N VAL A 339 -11.47 13.94 41.20
CA VAL A 339 -12.60 13.23 40.60
C VAL A 339 -12.32 11.72 40.66
N PRO A 340 -13.04 10.95 41.50
CA PRO A 340 -12.93 9.50 41.48
C PRO A 340 -13.44 8.96 40.14
N ARG A 341 -13.04 7.73 39.80
CA ARG A 341 -13.54 7.03 38.60
C ARG A 341 -15.07 7.06 38.57
N THR A 342 -15.61 7.85 37.65
CA THR A 342 -17.04 8.05 37.48
C THR A 342 -17.41 7.65 36.06
N GLU A 343 -18.52 6.92 35.93
CA GLU A 343 -18.90 6.30 34.67
C GLU A 343 -20.30 6.74 34.27
N VAL A 344 -20.41 7.29 33.06
CA VAL A 344 -21.66 7.78 32.48
C VAL A 344 -22.03 6.95 31.26
N ARG A 345 -23.32 6.62 31.13
CA ARG A 345 -23.88 6.05 29.91
C ARG A 345 -24.98 6.94 29.36
N LEU A 346 -24.92 7.19 28.06
CA LEU A 346 -25.95 7.88 27.31
C LEU A 346 -26.62 6.87 26.39
N GLY A 347 -27.96 6.86 26.36
CA GLY A 347 -28.78 5.92 25.58
C GLY A 347 -29.88 6.64 24.80
N GLY A 348 -30.12 6.18 23.57
CA GLY A 348 -31.19 6.68 22.71
C GLY A 348 -31.25 5.96 21.37
N PHE A 349 -32.07 6.43 20.46
CA PHE A 349 -32.13 5.95 19.08
C PHE A 349 -31.01 6.53 18.21
N GLY A 350 -30.63 5.79 17.17
CA GLY A 350 -29.74 6.29 16.12
C GLY A 350 -30.28 7.61 15.54
N GLY A 351 -29.44 8.64 15.52
CA GLY A 351 -29.79 9.98 15.03
C GLY A 351 -30.11 11.01 16.12
N GLN A 352 -30.31 10.61 17.38
CA GLN A 352 -30.55 11.55 18.49
C GLN A 352 -29.27 12.18 19.08
N GLY A 353 -28.10 11.92 18.49
CA GLY A 353 -26.86 12.58 18.91
C GLY A 353 -26.22 12.03 20.19
N ILE A 354 -26.56 10.81 20.61
CA ILE A 354 -26.01 10.13 21.80
C ILE A 354 -24.48 9.97 21.71
N ILE A 355 -23.99 9.42 20.60
CA ILE A 355 -22.55 9.22 20.36
C ILE A 355 -21.81 10.57 20.39
N SER A 356 -22.38 11.60 19.75
CA SER A 356 -21.80 12.95 19.80
C SER A 356 -21.78 13.51 21.22
N ALA A 357 -22.82 13.28 22.02
CA ALA A 357 -22.89 13.76 23.40
C ALA A 357 -21.83 13.08 24.29
N GLY A 358 -21.64 11.76 24.18
CA GLY A 358 -20.55 11.07 24.89
C GLY A 358 -19.16 11.58 24.47
N ARG A 359 -18.96 11.87 23.18
CA ARG A 359 -17.69 12.47 22.70
C ARG A 359 -17.48 13.88 23.23
N ILE A 360 -18.54 14.68 23.37
CA ILE A 360 -18.49 16.03 23.95
C ILE A 360 -18.11 15.96 25.43
N ILE A 361 -18.70 15.05 26.21
CA ILE A 361 -18.35 14.81 27.61
C ILE A 361 -16.86 14.42 27.74
N GLY A 362 -16.40 13.45 26.95
CA GLY A 362 -15.00 13.03 26.97
C GLY A 362 -14.04 14.16 26.57
N ARG A 363 -14.43 15.01 25.61
CA ARG A 363 -13.67 16.21 25.23
C ARG A 363 -13.61 17.24 26.36
N ALA A 364 -14.73 17.51 27.02
CA ALA A 364 -14.79 18.41 28.16
C ALA A 364 -13.84 17.95 29.28
N ALA A 365 -13.93 16.67 29.65
CA ALA A 365 -13.06 16.08 30.67
C ALA A 365 -11.58 16.13 30.28
N ALA A 366 -11.21 15.59 29.11
CA ALA A 366 -9.81 15.41 28.75
C ALA A 366 -9.11 16.69 28.27
N ILE A 367 -9.76 17.47 27.41
CA ILE A 367 -9.12 18.62 26.77
C ILE A 367 -9.16 19.84 27.70
N TYR A 368 -10.29 20.07 28.36
CA TYR A 368 -10.58 21.31 29.06
C TYR A 368 -10.38 21.20 30.57
N ASP A 369 -10.96 20.19 31.22
CA ASP A 369 -10.76 19.97 32.66
C ASP A 369 -9.43 19.27 33.00
N LYS A 370 -8.72 18.72 32.00
CA LYS A 370 -7.45 17.98 32.15
C LYS A 370 -7.56 16.70 32.99
N LEU A 371 -8.71 16.04 32.91
CA LEU A 371 -8.95 14.73 33.52
C LEU A 371 -8.58 13.60 32.56
N GLU A 372 -8.45 12.39 33.08
CA GLU A 372 -8.38 11.17 32.28
C GLU A 372 -9.80 10.83 31.80
N ALA A 373 -9.95 10.51 30.51
CA ALA A 373 -11.23 10.10 29.94
C ALA A 373 -11.11 8.99 28.90
N CYS A 374 -11.99 7.99 28.99
CA CYS A 374 -12.14 6.95 27.99
C CYS A 374 -13.56 6.98 27.41
N PHE A 375 -13.66 7.12 26.08
CA PHE A 375 -14.93 7.09 25.36
C PHE A 375 -15.08 5.75 24.63
N THR A 376 -16.19 5.06 24.89
CA THR A 376 -16.56 3.84 24.16
C THR A 376 -17.98 3.97 23.61
N GLN A 377 -18.24 3.32 22.49
CA GLN A 377 -19.55 3.31 21.84
C GLN A 377 -20.03 1.86 21.72
N SER A 378 -21.32 1.64 22.01
CA SER A 378 -22.00 0.37 21.79
C SER A 378 -23.06 0.60 20.73
N TYR A 379 -22.78 0.11 19.52
CA TYR A 379 -23.66 0.21 18.37
C TYR A 379 -23.95 -1.21 17.88
N GLY A 380 -25.21 -1.64 17.97
CA GLY A 380 -25.66 -2.92 17.44
C GLY A 380 -25.71 -2.92 15.91
N PRO A 381 -25.89 -4.08 15.26
CA PRO A 381 -26.10 -4.19 13.81
C PRO A 381 -27.35 -3.44 13.32
N GLU A 382 -28.26 -3.05 14.21
CA GLU A 382 -29.50 -2.34 13.88
C GLU A 382 -29.24 -0.85 13.62
N ALA A 383 -28.61 -0.53 12.47
CA ALA A 383 -28.25 0.84 12.10
C ALA A 383 -29.45 1.81 11.89
N ARG A 384 -30.69 1.33 12.06
CA ARG A 384 -31.92 2.16 12.05
C ARG A 384 -32.91 1.64 13.10
N GLY A 385 -33.30 2.50 14.04
CA GLY A 385 -34.38 2.24 15.01
C GLY A 385 -33.99 1.48 16.28
N GLY A 386 -32.79 0.93 16.38
CA GLY A 386 -32.31 0.25 17.58
C GLY A 386 -31.81 1.20 18.69
N ALA A 387 -31.84 0.73 19.94
CA ALA A 387 -31.25 1.42 21.08
C ALA A 387 -29.71 1.39 20.97
N ALA A 388 -29.11 2.57 20.82
CA ALA A 388 -27.67 2.81 20.79
C ALA A 388 -27.22 3.42 22.12
N ALA A 389 -25.96 3.18 22.49
CA ALA A 389 -25.37 3.79 23.67
C ALA A 389 -23.95 4.31 23.41
N SER A 390 -23.60 5.36 24.13
CA SER A 390 -22.22 5.79 24.31
C SER A 390 -21.88 5.87 25.79
N GLN A 391 -20.62 5.66 26.12
CA GLN A 391 -20.15 5.55 27.49
C GLN A 391 -18.89 6.37 27.65
N VAL A 392 -18.77 7.03 28.79
CA VAL A 392 -17.56 7.79 29.16
C VAL A 392 -17.16 7.40 30.57
N VAL A 393 -15.90 7.04 30.74
CA VAL A 393 -15.25 6.86 32.04
C VAL A 393 -14.37 8.08 32.26
N ILE A 394 -14.51 8.76 33.39
CA ILE A 394 -13.73 9.96 33.74
C ILE A 394 -13.09 9.76 35.12
N ALA A 395 -11.84 10.18 35.28
CA ALA A 395 -11.13 10.13 36.56
C ALA A 395 -10.00 11.18 36.61
N SER A 396 -9.55 11.55 37.80
CA SER A 396 -8.28 12.27 37.97
C SER A 396 -7.06 11.36 37.77
N ASP A 397 -7.19 10.07 38.10
CA ASP A 397 -6.12 9.07 37.97
C ASP A 397 -6.19 8.31 36.63
N PRO A 398 -5.07 7.72 36.16
CA PRO A 398 -5.01 6.91 34.95
C PRO A 398 -6.10 5.82 34.88
N ILE A 399 -6.85 5.81 33.77
CA ILE A 399 -7.88 4.80 33.52
C ILE A 399 -7.25 3.53 32.94
N HIS A 400 -7.04 2.52 33.77
CA HIS A 400 -6.47 1.23 33.33
C HIS A 400 -7.47 0.34 32.58
N HIS A 401 -8.77 0.48 32.84
CA HIS A 401 -9.83 -0.27 32.16
C HIS A 401 -10.82 0.69 31.47
N PRO A 402 -10.91 0.69 30.13
CA PRO A 402 -11.63 1.73 29.38
C PRO A 402 -13.15 1.53 29.32
N HIS A 403 -13.65 0.33 29.66
CA HIS A 403 -15.09 0.06 29.68
C HIS A 403 -15.69 0.35 31.06
N PRO A 404 -16.98 0.74 31.12
CA PRO A 404 -17.71 0.87 32.38
C PRO A 404 -17.84 -0.48 33.11
N ILE A 405 -17.70 -0.42 34.43
CA ILE A 405 -17.89 -1.53 35.38
C ILE A 405 -19.09 -1.23 36.30
N ASN A 406 -19.26 0.04 36.69
CA ASN A 406 -20.29 0.52 37.61
C ASN A 406 -20.78 1.92 37.21
N ILE A 407 -21.89 1.99 36.47
CA ILE A 407 -22.42 3.24 35.93
C ILE A 407 -23.17 4.00 37.01
N THR A 408 -22.73 5.22 37.33
CA THR A 408 -23.31 6.05 38.39
C THR A 408 -24.19 7.18 37.87
N SER A 409 -24.11 7.50 36.57
CA SER A 409 -25.06 8.40 35.92
C SER A 409 -25.50 7.91 34.54
N MET A 410 -26.78 8.09 34.23
CA MET A 410 -27.35 7.76 32.93
C MET A 410 -28.16 8.90 32.34
N VAL A 411 -28.04 9.04 31.02
CA VAL A 411 -28.84 9.95 30.21
C VAL A 411 -29.61 9.13 29.20
N ILE A 412 -30.94 9.16 29.25
CA ILE A 412 -31.81 8.32 28.42
C ILE A 412 -32.85 9.19 27.72
N ILE A 413 -32.82 9.24 26.39
CA ILE A 413 -33.75 10.08 25.60
C ILE A 413 -34.61 9.25 24.63
N SER A 414 -34.80 7.97 24.92
CA SER A 414 -35.80 7.13 24.26
C SER A 414 -36.25 5.96 25.13
N GLN A 415 -37.51 5.53 24.98
CA GLN A 415 -38.06 4.39 25.70
C GLN A 415 -37.26 3.10 25.49
N GLY A 416 -36.88 2.78 24.24
CA GLY A 416 -36.12 1.55 23.98
C GLY A 416 -34.72 1.54 24.63
N ALA A 417 -34.13 2.72 24.88
CA ALA A 417 -32.89 2.83 25.65
C ALA A 417 -33.14 2.72 27.15
N TYR A 418 -34.28 3.23 27.64
CA TYR A 418 -34.72 3.06 29.02
C TYR A 418 -34.81 1.58 29.38
N ASP A 419 -35.63 0.84 28.65
CA ASP A 419 -35.93 -0.58 28.91
C ASP A 419 -34.64 -1.43 28.90
N LYS A 420 -33.68 -1.06 28.04
CA LYS A 420 -32.44 -1.82 27.84
C LYS A 420 -31.34 -1.49 28.85
N TYR A 421 -31.19 -0.23 29.25
CA TYR A 421 -29.99 0.23 29.95
C TYR A 421 -30.22 0.60 31.42
N VAL A 422 -31.41 1.11 31.79
CA VAL A 422 -31.70 1.51 33.18
C VAL A 422 -31.56 0.38 34.20
N PRO A 423 -31.85 -0.91 33.87
CA PRO A 423 -31.56 -2.02 34.78
C PRO A 423 -30.08 -2.14 35.19
N THR A 424 -29.16 -1.57 34.40
CA THR A 424 -27.71 -1.61 34.67
C THR A 424 -27.17 -0.40 35.43
N LEU A 425 -28.01 0.56 35.81
CA LEU A 425 -27.60 1.72 36.60
C LEU A 425 -27.28 1.29 38.04
N ALA A 426 -26.18 1.76 38.61
CA ALA A 426 -25.80 1.43 39.97
C ALA A 426 -26.85 1.94 40.98
N PRO A 427 -27.08 1.23 42.11
CA PRO A 427 -27.90 1.76 43.21
C PRO A 427 -27.38 3.13 43.69
N GLY A 428 -28.29 4.05 44.00
CA GLY A 428 -27.98 5.45 44.32
C GLY A 428 -27.55 6.29 43.11
N GLY A 429 -27.53 5.72 41.90
CA GLY A 429 -27.18 6.42 40.68
C GLY A 429 -28.20 7.47 40.25
N VAL A 430 -27.76 8.37 39.36
CA VAL A 430 -28.59 9.46 38.83
C VAL A 430 -29.06 9.12 37.41
N LEU A 431 -30.36 9.15 37.18
CA LEU A 431 -30.99 8.93 35.87
C LEU A 431 -31.60 10.25 35.36
N LEU A 432 -31.26 10.63 34.13
CA LEU A 432 -31.82 11.79 33.45
C LEU A 432 -32.62 11.29 32.25
N ILE A 433 -33.87 11.72 32.14
CA ILE A 433 -34.78 11.32 31.05
C ILE A 433 -35.33 12.51 30.28
N ASP A 434 -35.66 12.29 28.99
CA ASP A 434 -36.56 13.21 28.27
C ASP A 434 -38.02 12.84 28.56
N ASP A 435 -38.72 13.67 29.34
CA ASP A 435 -40.11 13.44 29.80
C ASP A 435 -41.10 13.25 28.65
N ASP A 436 -40.78 13.78 27.47
CA ASP A 436 -41.66 13.67 26.30
C ASP A 436 -41.48 12.33 25.56
N LEU A 437 -40.40 11.59 25.84
CA LEU A 437 -39.98 10.41 25.09
C LEU A 437 -39.84 9.13 25.93
N VAL A 438 -39.83 9.27 27.27
CA VAL A 438 -39.67 8.17 28.21
C VAL A 438 -40.81 8.22 29.22
N ILE A 439 -41.59 7.15 29.28
CA ILE A 439 -42.65 6.95 30.26
C ILE A 439 -42.09 6.01 31.34
N LEU A 440 -42.08 6.48 32.58
CA LEU A 440 -41.68 5.67 33.72
C LEU A 440 -42.77 4.61 34.01
N PRO A 441 -42.43 3.32 34.10
CA PRO A 441 -43.37 2.28 34.48
C PRO A 441 -43.68 2.37 35.99
N ASP A 442 -44.80 1.75 36.40
CA ASP A 442 -45.24 1.74 37.79
C ASP A 442 -44.24 1.10 38.76
N ASP A 443 -43.40 0.18 38.26
CA ASP A 443 -42.34 -0.52 38.98
C ASP A 443 -40.96 0.13 38.81
N HIS A 444 -40.92 1.42 38.44
CA HIS A 444 -39.66 2.17 38.34
C HIS A 444 -38.85 2.10 39.63
N ARG A 445 -37.54 1.96 39.47
CA ARG A 445 -36.58 1.81 40.55
C ARG A 445 -36.62 3.02 41.50
N THR A 446 -36.83 2.74 42.78
CA THR A 446 -36.84 3.74 43.86
C THR A 446 -35.47 3.93 44.53
N ASP A 447 -34.50 3.06 44.21
CA ASP A 447 -33.13 3.13 44.71
C ASP A 447 -32.23 4.10 43.92
N ILE A 448 -32.76 4.74 42.88
CA ILE A 448 -32.05 5.70 42.03
C ILE A 448 -32.76 7.06 42.03
N THR A 449 -32.02 8.13 41.76
CA THR A 449 -32.60 9.48 41.66
C THR A 449 -32.91 9.80 40.21
N THR A 450 -34.15 10.15 39.88
CA THR A 450 -34.57 10.41 38.50
C THR A 450 -34.96 11.87 38.30
N TYR A 451 -34.38 12.50 37.28
CA TYR A 451 -34.67 13.87 36.86
C TYR A 451 -35.22 13.90 35.44
N GLY A 452 -36.32 14.62 35.24
CA GLY A 452 -36.97 14.81 33.95
C GLY A 452 -36.68 16.18 33.33
N ILE A 453 -36.49 16.21 32.01
CA ILE A 453 -36.42 17.44 31.22
C ILE A 453 -37.09 17.26 29.85
N SER A 454 -37.94 18.19 29.43
CA SER A 454 -38.48 18.21 28.06
C SER A 454 -37.45 18.73 27.03
N ALA A 455 -36.33 18.02 26.88
CA ALA A 455 -35.17 18.48 26.11
C ALA A 455 -35.51 18.75 24.64
N THR A 456 -36.34 17.89 24.04
CA THR A 456 -36.77 18.04 22.64
C THR A 456 -37.60 19.32 22.43
N LYS A 457 -38.52 19.63 23.34
CA LYS A 457 -39.33 20.87 23.29
C LYS A 457 -38.48 22.11 23.53
N LEU A 458 -37.59 22.07 24.53
CA LEU A 458 -36.69 23.20 24.84
C LEU A 458 -35.78 23.53 23.66
N ALA A 459 -35.19 22.50 23.03
CA ALA A 459 -34.38 22.68 21.83
C ALA A 459 -35.19 23.26 20.66
N ALA A 460 -36.45 22.84 20.50
CA ALA A 460 -37.33 23.35 19.46
C ALA A 460 -37.72 24.81 19.67
N GLN A 461 -38.09 25.19 20.90
CA GLN A 461 -38.41 26.57 21.27
C GLN A 461 -37.21 27.51 21.11
N ALA A 462 -36.00 27.00 21.34
CA ALA A 462 -34.76 27.75 21.11
C ALA A 462 -34.40 27.89 19.62
N GLY A 463 -35.13 27.25 18.69
CA GLY A 463 -34.94 27.37 17.25
C GLY A 463 -34.05 26.28 16.63
N ASN A 464 -33.75 25.20 17.35
CA ASN A 464 -32.99 24.06 16.81
C ASN A 464 -33.47 22.71 17.38
N ASN A 465 -34.46 22.11 16.72
CA ASN A 465 -35.00 20.79 17.11
C ASN A 465 -33.96 19.66 17.15
N ARG A 466 -32.78 19.85 16.53
CA ARG A 466 -31.69 18.85 16.52
C ARG A 466 -30.71 19.00 17.68
N ALA A 467 -30.87 20.02 18.53
CA ALA A 467 -29.98 20.30 19.66
C ALA A 467 -30.48 19.74 21.00
N ALA A 468 -31.44 18.81 21.00
CA ALA A 468 -31.95 18.17 22.21
C ALA A 468 -30.82 17.53 23.05
N ASN A 469 -29.85 16.89 22.39
CA ASN A 469 -28.67 16.34 23.05
C ASN A 469 -27.83 17.42 23.78
N THR A 470 -27.84 18.66 23.29
CA THR A 470 -27.08 19.77 23.88
C THR A 470 -27.79 20.34 25.10
N VAL A 471 -29.14 20.40 25.09
CA VAL A 471 -29.93 20.70 26.31
C VAL A 471 -29.58 19.71 27.40
N VAL A 472 -29.61 18.41 27.05
CA VAL A 472 -29.36 17.33 27.98
C VAL A 472 -27.93 17.36 28.53
N LEU A 473 -26.94 17.73 27.72
CA LEU A 473 -25.57 17.94 28.20
C LEU A 473 -25.50 19.08 29.22
N GLY A 474 -26.19 20.20 29.00
CA GLY A 474 -26.30 21.29 29.97
C GLY A 474 -26.91 20.82 31.28
N PHE A 475 -28.07 20.15 31.17
CA PHE A 475 -28.81 19.61 32.30
C PHE A 475 -28.00 18.60 33.13
N TRP A 476 -27.34 17.66 32.45
CA TRP A 476 -26.45 16.67 33.08
C TRP A 476 -25.25 17.33 33.76
N THR A 477 -24.67 18.36 33.15
CA THR A 477 -23.52 19.07 33.74
C THR A 477 -23.89 19.77 35.04
N ALA A 478 -25.08 20.36 35.12
CA ALA A 478 -25.56 21.01 36.34
C ALA A 478 -25.88 20.02 37.46
N ILE A 479 -26.53 18.90 37.14
CA ILE A 479 -26.96 17.90 38.14
C ILE A 479 -25.79 17.08 38.66
N VAL A 480 -24.95 16.57 37.76
CA VAL A 480 -23.92 15.59 38.11
C VAL A 480 -22.61 16.29 38.53
N GLY A 481 -22.31 17.48 38.00
CA GLY A 481 -21.08 18.22 38.34
C GLY A 481 -19.77 17.49 37.99
N LEU A 482 -19.83 16.48 37.12
CA LEU A 482 -18.67 15.64 36.80
C LEU A 482 -17.65 16.34 35.90
N VAL A 483 -18.05 17.38 35.16
CA VAL A 483 -17.14 18.27 34.43
C VAL A 483 -17.54 19.72 34.69
N SER A 484 -16.59 20.64 34.60
CA SER A 484 -16.87 22.06 34.81
C SER A 484 -17.80 22.60 33.71
N ARG A 485 -18.61 23.60 34.07
CA ARG A 485 -19.51 24.27 33.13
C ARG A 485 -18.75 24.82 31.94
N ASP A 486 -17.63 25.49 32.18
CA ASP A 486 -16.82 26.13 31.14
C ASP A 486 -16.19 25.10 30.19
N ALA A 487 -15.69 23.97 30.73
CA ALA A 487 -15.17 22.89 29.92
C ALA A 487 -16.24 22.25 29.04
N MET A 488 -17.43 21.97 29.58
CA MET A 488 -18.52 21.42 28.78
C MET A 488 -19.00 22.42 27.73
N ARG A 489 -19.18 23.68 28.10
CA ARG A 489 -19.61 24.75 27.21
C ARG A 489 -18.62 24.92 26.04
N GLN A 490 -17.32 24.91 26.31
CA GLN A 490 -16.30 24.98 25.26
C GLN A 490 -16.25 23.70 24.41
N ALA A 491 -16.41 22.52 25.02
CA ALA A 491 -16.47 21.26 24.27
C ALA A 491 -17.67 21.19 23.32
N VAL A 492 -18.82 21.77 23.70
CA VAL A 492 -19.98 21.95 22.81
C VAL A 492 -19.62 22.87 21.65
N ALA A 493 -19.02 24.04 21.91
CA ALA A 493 -18.63 25.01 20.87
C ALA A 493 -17.74 24.38 19.79
N ASP A 494 -16.75 23.57 20.19
CA ASP A 494 -15.82 22.91 19.27
C ASP A 494 -16.42 21.70 18.53
N SER A 495 -17.57 21.21 18.97
CA SER A 495 -18.18 19.97 18.47
C SER A 495 -19.33 20.21 17.50
N VAL A 496 -19.76 21.46 17.36
CA VAL A 496 -20.85 21.86 16.47
C VAL A 496 -20.34 22.70 15.29
N PRO A 497 -21.06 22.75 14.16
CA PRO A 497 -20.69 23.65 13.06
C PRO A 497 -20.55 25.11 13.51
N SER A 498 -19.56 25.81 12.99
CA SER A 498 -19.24 27.21 13.35
C SER A 498 -20.45 28.16 13.26
N LYS A 499 -21.33 27.95 12.27
CA LYS A 499 -22.56 28.73 12.07
C LYS A 499 -23.61 28.54 13.17
N THR A 500 -23.50 27.48 13.96
CA THR A 500 -24.50 27.09 14.97
C THR A 500 -23.98 27.14 16.40
N VAL A 501 -22.74 27.61 16.61
CA VAL A 501 -22.10 27.65 17.94
C VAL A 501 -22.95 28.43 18.91
N GLU A 502 -23.25 29.70 18.62
CA GLU A 502 -24.01 30.58 19.52
C GLU A 502 -25.37 29.99 19.92
N LEU A 503 -26.07 29.41 18.94
CA LEU A 503 -27.36 28.76 19.15
C LEU A 503 -27.24 27.53 20.06
N ASN A 504 -26.25 26.66 19.84
CA ASN A 504 -26.06 25.47 20.68
C ASN A 504 -25.58 25.85 22.08
N LEU A 505 -24.78 26.91 22.23
CA LEU A 505 -24.38 27.43 23.54
C LEU A 505 -25.58 27.97 24.32
N LYS A 506 -26.48 28.71 23.66
CA LYS A 506 -27.74 29.13 24.29
C LYS A 506 -28.60 27.95 24.74
N VAL A 507 -28.71 26.92 23.90
CA VAL A 507 -29.45 25.69 24.21
C VAL A 507 -28.81 24.92 25.38
N PHE A 508 -27.48 24.87 25.44
CA PHE A 508 -26.74 24.31 26.57
C PHE A 508 -27.03 25.09 27.86
N ASP A 509 -26.96 26.42 27.81
CA ASP A 509 -27.17 27.29 28.96
C ASP A 509 -28.60 27.13 29.54
N ILE A 510 -29.63 27.02 28.69
CA ILE A 510 -31.02 26.72 29.11
C ILE A 510 -31.10 25.38 29.86
N GLY A 511 -30.46 24.33 29.33
CA GLY A 511 -30.43 23.02 30.00
C GLY A 511 -29.72 23.08 31.35
N TYR A 512 -28.62 23.82 31.42
CA TYR A 512 -27.83 24.00 32.64
C TYR A 512 -28.61 24.74 33.73
N GLU A 513 -29.27 25.86 33.39
CA GLU A 513 -30.11 26.62 34.32
C GLU A 513 -31.25 25.76 34.89
N ARG A 514 -31.91 24.98 34.04
CA ARG A 514 -32.97 24.06 34.46
C ARG A 514 -32.46 22.99 35.43
N GLY A 515 -31.21 22.54 35.26
CA GLY A 515 -30.57 21.59 36.15
C GLY A 515 -30.29 22.17 37.53
N LEU A 516 -29.87 23.44 37.61
CA LEU A 516 -29.68 24.14 38.89
C LEU A 516 -31.00 24.30 39.65
N GLU A 517 -32.08 24.69 38.96
CA GLU A 517 -33.41 24.84 39.57
C GLU A 517 -33.92 23.54 40.23
N LEU A 518 -33.67 22.40 39.59
CA LEU A 518 -34.11 21.09 40.09
C LEU A 518 -33.14 20.50 41.12
N GLY A 519 -31.84 20.74 40.98
CA GLY A 519 -30.82 20.28 41.92
C GLY A 519 -30.83 21.00 43.27
N HIS A 520 -31.29 22.26 43.33
CA HIS A 520 -31.44 23.00 44.59
C HIS A 520 -32.71 22.66 45.38
N ASN A 521 -33.68 21.96 44.77
CA ASN A 521 -34.97 21.60 45.37
C ASN A 521 -35.07 20.10 45.75
N ALA A 522 -33.97 19.35 45.72
CA ALA A 522 -33.91 17.90 45.95
C ALA A 522 -33.15 17.54 47.23
#